data_AF-A0A1J3JLH4-F1
#
_entry.id   AF-A0A1J3JLH4-F1
#
_cell.length_a   1.000
_cell.length_b   1.000
_cell.length_c   1.000
_cell.angle_alpha   90.00
_cell.angle_beta   90.00
_cell.angle_gamma   90.00
#
_symmetry.space_group_name_H-M   'P 1'
#
loop_
_entity.id
_entity.type
_entity.pdbx_description
1 polymer ?
#
loop_
_entity_poly.entity_id
_entity_poly.type
_entity_poly.pdbx_seq_one_letter_code
_entity_poly.pdbx_strand_id
1 'polypeptide(L)'
;EKQKNLKTSFGFKRFHKMAKKILMSVNMRCQKCRSAALKIGAKTTGVTFVGLEGEEKDKVVVIGEGVDAAGLVLRLRKKVGFADIVSVTDVDTS
;
A
#
# COMPACT_ATOMS: atom_id res chain seq x y z
N GLU A 1 18.32 17.55 25.38
CA GLU A 1 16.99 18.16 25.29
C GLU A 1 15.93 17.07 25.43
N LYS A 2 15.21 17.05 26.56
CA LYS A 2 14.27 15.97 26.93
C LYS A 2 12.85 16.46 26.66
N GLN A 3 12.13 15.82 25.74
CA GLN A 3 10.69 16.05 25.63
C GLN A 3 9.94 15.04 26.51
N LYS A 4 9.49 15.54 27.66
CA LYS A 4 8.48 14.94 28.54
C LYS A 4 7.09 15.37 28.04
N ASN A 5 6.17 14.44 27.85
CA ASN A 5 4.78 14.70 28.23
C ASN A 5 3.98 13.39 28.39
N LEU A 6 3.83 12.96 29.65
CA LEU A 6 2.84 11.99 30.06
C LEU A 6 1.53 12.77 30.30
N LYS A 7 0.48 12.48 29.53
CA LYS A 7 -0.90 12.93 29.85
C LYS A 7 -1.76 11.71 30.13
N THR A 8 -2.03 11.52 31.40
CA THR A 8 -3.16 10.74 31.93
C THR A 8 -4.44 11.54 31.78
N SER A 9 -5.42 10.97 31.08
CA SER A 9 -6.86 11.19 31.33
C SER A 9 -7.66 10.22 30.46
N PHE A 10 -8.78 9.74 31.00
CA PHE A 10 -9.78 8.91 30.34
C PHE A 10 -10.15 9.50 28.96
N GLY A 11 -9.45 9.06 27.92
CA GLY A 11 -9.60 9.56 26.57
C GLY A 11 -10.11 8.43 25.72
N PHE A 12 -11.30 8.61 25.15
CA PHE A 12 -11.74 7.89 23.97
C PHE A 12 -10.54 7.85 23.01
N LYS A 13 -9.84 6.71 22.95
CA LYS A 13 -8.66 6.61 22.10
C LYS A 13 -9.17 6.87 20.69
N ARG A 14 -8.91 8.06 20.16
CA ARG A 14 -8.96 8.31 18.72
C ARG A 14 -8.10 7.21 18.15
N PHE A 15 -8.73 6.17 17.60
CA PHE A 15 -8.07 5.21 16.76
C PHE A 15 -7.61 6.03 15.57
N HIS A 16 -6.39 6.56 15.66
CA HIS A 16 -5.71 7.11 14.51
C HIS A 16 -5.70 6.00 13.49
N LYS A 17 -6.40 6.25 12.39
CA LYS A 17 -6.59 5.32 11.28
C LYS A 17 -5.26 5.27 10.53
N MET A 18 -4.35 4.42 10.98
CA MET A 18 -2.98 4.31 10.47
C MET A 18 -3.00 3.52 9.16
N ALA A 19 -3.26 4.23 8.05
CA ALA A 19 -3.14 3.66 6.72
C ALA A 19 -1.67 3.46 6.38
N LYS A 20 -1.38 2.53 5.47
CA LYS A 20 -0.05 2.31 4.91
C LYS A 20 -0.07 2.57 3.43
N LYS A 21 0.89 3.35 2.94
CA LYS A 21 1.20 3.55 1.53
C LYS A 21 2.33 2.61 1.16
N ILE A 22 2.04 1.65 0.30
CA ILE A 22 2.98 0.67 -0.23
C ILE A 22 3.25 1.04 -1.68
N LEU A 23 4.52 1.27 -2.00
CA LEU A 23 5.00 1.47 -3.36
C LEU A 23 5.70 0.20 -3.82
N MET A 24 5.27 -0.34 -4.95
CA MET A 24 5.80 -1.57 -5.52
C MET A 24 6.16 -1.34 -6.99
N SER A 25 7.34 -1.79 -7.41
CA SER A 25 7.78 -1.76 -8.79
C SER A 25 7.38 -3.05 -9.47
N VAL A 26 6.75 -2.98 -10.62
CA VAL A 26 6.25 -4.13 -11.39
C VAL A 26 6.58 -3.92 -12.85
N ASN A 27 7.36 -4.83 -13.43
CA ASN A 27 7.71 -4.75 -14.85
C ASN A 27 6.52 -5.25 -15.69
N MET A 28 5.75 -4.32 -16.27
CA MET A 28 4.49 -4.62 -16.97
C MET A 28 4.59 -4.33 -18.46
N ARG A 29 5.10 -5.30 -19.23
CA ARG A 29 5.19 -5.18 -20.71
C ARG A 29 3.87 -5.35 -21.46
N CYS A 30 2.76 -5.65 -20.78
CA CYS A 30 1.46 -5.94 -21.43
C CYS A 30 0.30 -5.13 -20.85
N GLN A 31 -0.60 -4.65 -21.72
CA GLN A 31 -1.80 -3.93 -21.31
C GLN A 31 -2.74 -4.78 -20.42
N LYS A 32 -2.88 -6.09 -20.74
CA LYS A 32 -3.66 -7.04 -19.93
C LYS A 32 -3.08 -7.20 -18.52
N CYS A 33 -1.75 -7.14 -18.38
CA CYS A 33 -1.05 -7.24 -17.10
C CYS A 33 -1.32 -6.03 -16.20
N ARG A 34 -1.40 -4.82 -16.78
CA ARG A 34 -1.76 -3.59 -16.03
C ARG A 34 -3.16 -3.70 -15.42
N SER A 35 -4.15 -4.13 -16.21
CA SER A 35 -5.51 -4.33 -15.70
C SER A 35 -5.58 -5.42 -14.64
N ALA A 36 -4.77 -6.48 -14.76
CA ALA A 36 -4.69 -7.54 -13.75
C ALA A 36 -4.05 -7.03 -12.45
N ALA A 37 -2.98 -6.23 -12.51
CA ALA A 37 -2.34 -5.65 -11.34
C ALA A 37 -3.30 -4.77 -10.54
N LEU A 38 -4.00 -3.86 -11.23
CA LEU A 38 -5.07 -3.03 -10.64
C LEU A 38 -6.16 -3.89 -10.00
N LYS A 39 -6.65 -4.93 -10.69
CA LYS A 39 -7.66 -5.85 -10.14
C LYS A 39 -7.18 -6.58 -8.88
N ILE A 40 -5.89 -6.96 -8.81
CA ILE A 40 -5.32 -7.65 -7.65
C ILE A 40 -5.21 -6.70 -6.46
N GLY A 41 -4.74 -5.47 -6.68
CA GLY A 41 -4.72 -4.44 -5.63
C GLY A 41 -6.12 -4.10 -5.13
N ALA A 42 -7.07 -3.86 -6.03
CA ALA A 42 -8.46 -3.57 -5.67
C ALA A 42 -9.18 -4.74 -4.97
N LYS A 43 -8.81 -6.00 -5.27
CA LYS A 43 -9.36 -7.17 -4.57
C LYS A 43 -8.75 -7.40 -3.19
N THR A 44 -7.69 -6.69 -2.83
CA THR A 44 -7.01 -6.92 -1.55
C THR A 44 -7.78 -6.25 -0.43
N THR A 45 -8.10 -7.03 0.60
CA THR A 45 -8.80 -6.54 1.79
C THR A 45 -7.98 -5.47 2.49
N GLY A 46 -8.65 -4.40 2.92
CA GLY A 46 -8.00 -3.27 3.59
C GLY A 46 -7.45 -2.20 2.66
N VAL A 47 -7.48 -2.40 1.34
CA VAL A 47 -7.07 -1.39 0.36
C VAL A 47 -8.14 -0.31 0.22
N THR A 48 -7.76 0.94 0.46
CA THR A 48 -8.57 2.14 0.24
C THR A 48 -8.31 2.72 -1.15
N PHE A 49 -7.06 2.63 -1.63
CA PHE A 49 -6.66 3.17 -2.92
C PHE A 49 -5.65 2.25 -3.59
N VAL A 50 -5.80 2.10 -4.91
CA VAL A 50 -4.80 1.47 -5.75
C VAL A 50 -4.59 2.34 -6.99
N GLY A 51 -3.34 2.55 -7.37
CA GLY A 51 -2.96 3.36 -8.52
C GLY A 51 -1.76 2.77 -9.24
N LEU A 52 -1.58 3.18 -10.49
CA LEU A 52 -0.35 2.98 -11.25
C LEU A 52 0.32 4.35 -11.41
N GLU A 53 1.59 4.44 -11.04
CA GLU A 53 2.44 5.62 -11.18
C GLU A 53 3.70 5.28 -12.01
N GLY A 54 4.43 6.33 -12.41
CA GLY A 54 5.59 6.26 -13.29
C GLY A 54 5.24 6.53 -14.76
N GLU A 55 6.18 7.12 -15.49
CA GLU A 55 6.04 7.46 -16.91
C GLU A 55 5.59 6.26 -17.76
N GLU A 56 6.15 5.09 -17.45
CA GLU A 56 5.88 3.83 -18.15
C GLU A 56 4.83 2.93 -17.44
N LYS A 57 4.26 3.43 -16.33
CA LYS A 57 3.27 2.75 -15.47
C LYS A 57 3.79 1.48 -14.79
N ASP A 58 5.07 1.45 -14.45
CA ASP A 58 5.72 0.31 -13.79
C ASP A 58 5.71 0.39 -12.26
N LYS A 59 5.08 1.39 -11.66
CA LYS A 59 4.95 1.47 -10.19
C LYS A 59 3.49 1.31 -9.81
N VAL A 60 3.20 0.39 -8.90
CA VAL A 60 1.89 0.22 -8.28
C VAL A 60 1.94 0.91 -6.92
N VAL A 61 0.97 1.77 -6.66
CA VAL A 61 0.78 2.43 -5.37
C VAL A 61 -0.45 1.82 -4.73
N VAL A 62 -0.33 1.37 -3.49
CA VAL A 62 -1.46 0.86 -2.71
C VAL A 62 -1.52 1.62 -1.40
N ILE A 63 -2.69 2.14 -1.05
CA ILE A 63 -2.93 2.77 0.25
C ILE A 63 -4.05 2.01 0.92
N GLY A 64 -3.85 1.62 2.17
CA GLY A 64 -4.88 0.92 2.93
C GLY A 64 -4.47 0.57 4.35
N GLU A 65 -5.45 0.12 5.13
CA GLU A 65 -5.23 -0.34 6.51
C GLU A 65 -5.23 -1.86 6.58
N GLY A 66 -4.25 -2.42 7.29
CA GLY A 66 -4.14 -3.88 7.39
C GLY A 66 -3.80 -4.56 6.05
N VAL A 67 -3.25 -3.82 5.09
CA VAL A 67 -2.85 -4.37 3.79
C VAL A 67 -1.60 -5.24 3.95
N ASP A 68 -1.71 -6.49 3.53
CA ASP A 68 -0.59 -7.41 3.47
C ASP A 68 0.25 -7.17 2.19
N ALA A 69 1.33 -6.40 2.34
CA ALA A 69 2.22 -6.05 1.23
C ALA A 69 2.87 -7.29 0.59
N ALA A 70 3.31 -8.25 1.39
CA ALA A 70 4.01 -9.44 0.92
C ALA A 70 3.11 -10.34 0.07
N GLY A 71 1.90 -10.66 0.54
CA GLY A 71 0.92 -11.44 -0.21
C GLY A 71 0.39 -10.71 -1.43
N LEU A 72 0.33 -9.37 -1.41
CA LEU A 72 0.03 -8.58 -2.60
C LEU A 72 1.13 -8.74 -3.66
N VAL A 73 2.40 -8.59 -3.29
CA VAL A 73 3.54 -8.80 -4.21
C VAL A 73 3.60 -10.23 -4.72
N LEU A 74 3.36 -11.23 -3.87
CA LEU A 74 3.33 -12.63 -4.29
C LEU A 74 2.25 -12.89 -5.36
N ARG A 75 1.06 -12.29 -5.19
CA ARG A 75 -0.03 -12.40 -6.18
C ARG A 75 0.32 -11.70 -7.48
N LEU A 76 0.99 -10.55 -7.42
CA LEU A 76 1.50 -9.85 -8.60
C LEU A 76 2.57 -10.69 -9.32
N ARG A 77 3.52 -11.27 -8.59
CA ARG A 77 4.53 -12.21 -9.13
C ARG A 77 3.93 -13.38 -9.88
N LYS A 78 2.80 -13.92 -9.39
CA LYS A 78 2.11 -15.05 -10.02
C LYS A 78 1.32 -14.68 -11.28
N LYS A 79 0.68 -13.50 -11.32
CA LYS A 79 -0.25 -13.14 -12.40
C LYS A 79 0.26 -12.13 -13.41
N VAL A 80 1.16 -11.25 -13.00
CA VAL A 80 1.55 -10.06 -13.76
C VAL A 80 3.00 -10.19 -14.24
N GLY A 81 3.89 -10.63 -13.35
CA GLY A 81 5.32 -10.76 -13.60
C GLY A 81 6.13 -10.28 -12.40
N PHE A 82 7.43 -10.04 -12.60
CA PHE A 82 8.31 -9.58 -11.52
C PHE A 82 7.79 -8.30 -10.86
N ALA A 83 7.62 -8.38 -9.53
CA ALA A 83 7.14 -7.31 -8.68
C ALA A 83 8.01 -7.24 -7.42
N ASP A 84 8.42 -6.04 -7.02
CA ASP A 84 9.25 -5.81 -5.84
C ASP A 84 8.71 -4.65 -5.01
N ILE A 85 8.84 -4.76 -3.69
CA ILE A 85 8.46 -3.69 -2.77
C ILE A 85 9.55 -2.63 -2.81
N VAL A 86 9.18 -1.41 -3.20
CA VAL A 86 10.09 -0.26 -3.24
C VAL A 86 10.12 0.44 -1.89
N SER A 87 8.95 0.69 -1.31
CA SER A 87 8.84 1.37 -0.02
C SER A 87 7.51 1.10 0.64
N VAL A 88 7.49 1.15 1.97
CA VAL A 88 6.29 1.10 2.79
C VAL A 88 6.36 2.28 3.75
N THR A 89 5.34 3.12 3.72
CA THR A 89 5.26 4.33 4.54
C THR A 89 3.93 4.34 5.27
N ASP A 90 3.95 4.61 6.57
CA ASP A 90 2.73 4.85 7.33
C ASP A 90 2.16 6.23 6.97
N VAL A 91 0.84 6.31 6.78
CA VAL A 91 0.10 7.49 6.39
C VAL A 91 -1.00 7.74 7.41
N ASP A 92 -0.91 8.87 8.09
CA ASP A 92 -1.97 9.34 8.98
C ASP A 92 -3.11 9.94 8.14
N THR A 93 -4.11 9.13 7.81
CA THR A 93 -5.38 9.66 7.27
C THR A 93 -6.16 10.30 8.42
N SER A 94 -5.88 11.60 8.63
CA SER A 94 -6.47 12.46 9.67
C SER A 94 -7.83 13.02 9.27
#